data_AF-R9IQG3-F1
#
_entry.id   AF-R9IQG3-F1
#
_cell.length_a   1.000
_cell.length_b   1.000
_cell.length_c   1.000
_cell.angle_alpha   90.00
_cell.angle_beta   90.00
_cell.angle_gamma   90.00
#
_symmetry.space_group_name_H-M   'P 1'
#
loop_
_entity.id
_entity.type
_entity.pdbx_description
1 polymer ?
#
loop_
_entity_poly.entity_id
_entity_poly.type
_entity_poly.pdbx_seq_one_letter_code
_entity_poly.pdbx_strand_id
1 'polypeptide(L)'
;MITHKQLSLADIFTDCQNKFDYDKYQFLELLENTINLDEIVPASFVSHFHAATDRPRKHLLYPMLKALLLQLIFSIPTTSLLDDEFMTIVFDRNTEATELLLNIILGRNDMEVTEVVAQREYKNPVTGGRSIKLDIYAKGSDGKVYDIEVQNENAGADVRRARFHSSMLDTKMLKEKQKFREIHESYVIFITKNDYMKMGLPLYHVERTIQESGALFGDGAHIIYVNGSYKNDSDPVGKLIHDFRCTSAVDMFYQELAKSVRHFKETEGGRSQMSKTMEERINREKDKERIDCSYEYIKNLVVSSNL
;
A
#
# COMPACT_ATOMS: atom_id res chain seq x y z
N MET A 1 -45.05 -28.42 -33.71
CA MET A 1 -44.55 -27.07 -33.35
C MET A 1 -43.73 -27.22 -32.10
N ILE A 2 -42.40 -27.09 -32.20
CA ILE A 2 -41.53 -27.16 -31.01
C ILE A 2 -41.68 -25.83 -30.27
N THR A 3 -42.33 -25.87 -29.12
CA THR A 3 -42.38 -24.78 -28.14
C THR A 3 -41.04 -24.71 -27.43
N HIS A 4 -40.06 -24.03 -28.03
CA HIS A 4 -38.88 -23.62 -27.27
C HIS A 4 -39.33 -22.60 -26.22
N LYS A 5 -39.32 -23.01 -24.95
CA LYS A 5 -39.37 -22.08 -23.81
C LYS A 5 -38.20 -21.12 -23.98
N GLN A 6 -38.49 -19.89 -24.37
CA GLN A 6 -37.48 -18.84 -24.41
C GLN A 6 -37.06 -18.56 -22.97
N LEU A 7 -35.84 -18.99 -22.60
CA LEU A 7 -35.26 -18.69 -21.30
C LEU A 7 -35.08 -17.18 -21.20
N SER A 8 -35.56 -16.59 -20.11
CA SER A 8 -35.30 -15.19 -19.84
C SER A 8 -33.89 -15.00 -19.30
N LEU A 9 -33.36 -13.79 -19.41
CA LEU A 9 -32.09 -13.43 -18.78
C LEU A 9 -32.12 -13.66 -17.26
N ALA A 10 -33.29 -13.52 -16.64
CA ALA A 10 -33.51 -13.80 -15.23
C ALA A 10 -33.39 -15.29 -14.89
N ASP A 11 -33.90 -16.18 -15.76
CA ASP A 11 -33.79 -17.63 -15.58
C ASP A 11 -32.33 -18.08 -15.68
N ILE A 12 -31.59 -17.53 -16.65
CA ILE A 12 -30.16 -17.79 -16.84
C ILE A 12 -29.37 -17.27 -15.63
N PHE A 13 -29.65 -16.06 -15.16
CA PHE A 13 -28.99 -15.49 -13.99
C PHE A 13 -29.24 -16.32 -12.73
N THR A 14 -30.48 -16.77 -12.52
CA THR A 14 -30.85 -17.60 -11.37
C THR A 14 -30.17 -18.96 -11.40
N ASP A 15 -30.09 -19.60 -12.58
CA ASP A 15 -29.39 -20.88 -12.74
C ASP A 15 -27.87 -20.73 -12.53
N CYS A 16 -27.26 -19.68 -13.09
CA CYS A 16 -25.85 -19.35 -12.82
C CYS A 16 -25.58 -19.09 -11.34
N GLN A 17 -26.45 -18.33 -10.66
CA GLN A 17 -26.33 -18.04 -9.23
C GLN A 17 -26.45 -19.32 -8.39
N ASN A 18 -27.41 -20.18 -8.70
CA ASN A 18 -27.57 -21.47 -8.01
C ASN A 18 -26.34 -22.38 -8.22
N LYS A 19 -25.80 -22.45 -9.43
CA LYS A 19 -24.55 -23.20 -9.69
C LYS A 19 -23.39 -22.60 -8.89
N PHE A 20 -23.28 -21.28 -8.84
CA PHE A 20 -22.25 -20.62 -8.04
C PHE A 20 -22.34 -20.97 -6.55
N ASP A 21 -23.55 -20.93 -5.98
CA ASP A 21 -23.77 -21.13 -4.54
C ASP A 21 -23.69 -22.60 -4.12
N TYR A 22 -24.10 -23.53 -4.99
CA TYR A 22 -24.31 -24.95 -4.62
C TYR A 22 -23.49 -25.97 -5.42
N ASP A 23 -22.95 -25.62 -6.61
CA ASP A 23 -22.14 -26.52 -7.44
C ASP A 23 -21.01 -25.78 -8.19
N LYS A 24 -19.96 -25.45 -7.43
CA LYS A 24 -18.79 -24.72 -7.93
C LYS A 24 -18.10 -25.39 -9.12
N TYR A 25 -18.15 -26.72 -9.23
CA TYR A 25 -17.54 -27.42 -10.37
C TYR A 25 -18.31 -27.15 -11.65
N GLN A 26 -19.63 -27.29 -11.60
CA GLN A 26 -20.48 -27.02 -12.75
C GLN A 26 -20.47 -25.53 -13.14
N PHE A 27 -20.33 -24.63 -12.15
CA PHE A 27 -20.13 -23.21 -12.41
C PHE A 27 -18.81 -22.93 -13.15
N LEU A 28 -17.69 -23.54 -12.72
CA LEU A 28 -16.40 -23.37 -13.39
C LEU A 28 -16.41 -23.95 -14.81
N GLU A 29 -17.04 -25.11 -15.01
CA GLU A 29 -17.22 -25.71 -16.35
C GLU A 29 -18.07 -24.82 -17.26
N LEU A 30 -19.13 -24.19 -16.72
CA LEU A 30 -19.91 -23.19 -17.44
C LEU A 30 -19.04 -22.01 -17.86
N LEU A 31 -18.21 -21.46 -16.98
CA LEU A 31 -17.32 -20.35 -17.32
C LEU A 31 -16.31 -20.71 -18.42
N GLU A 32 -15.74 -21.92 -18.38
CA GLU A 32 -14.81 -22.37 -19.42
C GLU A 32 -15.47 -22.52 -20.79
N ASN A 33 -16.73 -22.97 -20.82
CA ASN A 33 -17.48 -23.15 -22.06
C ASN A 33 -18.09 -21.85 -22.59
N THR A 34 -18.21 -20.82 -21.75
CA THR A 34 -18.91 -19.57 -22.11
C THR A 34 -17.97 -18.40 -22.37
N ILE A 35 -16.78 -18.39 -21.75
CA ILE A 35 -15.79 -17.31 -21.94
C ILE A 35 -14.70 -17.76 -22.89
N ASN A 36 -14.79 -17.33 -24.15
CA ASN A 36 -13.73 -17.51 -25.13
C ASN A 36 -12.67 -16.41 -24.99
N LEU A 37 -11.56 -16.72 -24.32
CA LEU A 37 -10.45 -15.77 -24.14
C LEU A 37 -9.79 -15.36 -25.46
N ASP A 38 -9.83 -16.18 -26.49
CA ASP A 38 -9.24 -15.84 -27.80
C ASP A 38 -10.03 -14.73 -28.53
N GLU A 39 -11.31 -14.56 -28.20
CA GLU A 39 -12.14 -13.48 -28.73
C GLU A 39 -11.95 -12.17 -27.94
N ILE A 40 -11.62 -12.27 -26.65
CA ILE A 40 -11.51 -11.13 -25.73
C ILE A 40 -10.09 -10.54 -25.76
N VAL A 41 -9.07 -11.38 -25.90
CA VAL A 41 -7.67 -10.97 -25.81
C VAL A 41 -7.14 -10.68 -27.22
N PRO A 42 -6.78 -9.42 -27.54
CA PRO A 42 -6.29 -9.10 -28.88
C PRO A 42 -5.01 -9.87 -29.21
N ALA A 43 -4.87 -10.32 -30.46
CA ALA A 43 -3.66 -11.00 -30.94
C ALA A 43 -2.37 -10.17 -30.74
N SER A 44 -2.49 -8.83 -30.78
CA SER A 44 -1.41 -7.91 -30.46
C SER A 44 -0.94 -8.03 -29.01
N PHE A 45 -1.87 -8.18 -28.06
CA PHE A 45 -1.56 -8.40 -26.65
C PHE A 45 -0.88 -9.74 -26.41
N VAL A 46 -1.40 -10.81 -27.04
CA VAL A 46 -0.79 -12.15 -26.98
C VAL A 46 0.66 -12.09 -27.48
N SER A 47 0.88 -11.46 -28.64
CA SER A 47 2.21 -11.30 -29.23
C SER A 47 3.16 -10.52 -28.31
N HIS A 48 2.67 -9.44 -27.71
CA HIS A 48 3.45 -8.61 -26.79
C HIS A 48 3.81 -9.36 -25.49
N PHE A 49 2.85 -10.09 -24.91
CA PHE A 49 3.08 -10.90 -23.70
C PHE A 49 4.16 -11.97 -23.93
N HIS A 50 4.19 -12.56 -25.12
CA HIS A 50 5.16 -13.59 -25.50
C HIS A 50 6.47 -13.06 -26.07
N ALA A 51 6.63 -11.74 -26.21
CA ALA A 51 7.89 -11.14 -26.62
C ALA A 51 9.04 -11.54 -25.69
N ALA A 52 10.26 -11.56 -26.24
CA ALA A 52 11.45 -11.82 -25.45
C ALA A 52 11.67 -10.66 -24.48
N THR A 53 11.72 -10.99 -23.20
CA THR A 53 12.12 -10.09 -22.13
C THR A 53 13.33 -10.72 -21.46
N ASP A 54 14.32 -9.95 -21.03
CA ASP A 54 15.47 -10.45 -20.24
C ASP A 54 15.09 -10.94 -18.82
N ARG A 55 13.79 -11.21 -18.61
CA ARG A 55 13.19 -11.69 -17.38
C ARG A 55 12.42 -12.99 -17.67
N PRO A 56 12.56 -14.02 -16.83
CA PRO A 56 11.81 -15.26 -17.01
C PRO A 56 10.33 -15.06 -16.73
N ARG A 57 9.46 -15.57 -17.62
CA ARG A 57 8.01 -15.63 -17.40
C ARG A 57 7.66 -16.79 -16.47
N LYS A 58 7.08 -16.47 -15.30
CA LYS A 58 6.66 -17.47 -14.29
C LYS A 58 5.25 -18.04 -14.52
N HIS A 59 4.38 -17.31 -15.23
CA HIS A 59 2.97 -17.65 -15.40
C HIS A 59 2.57 -17.67 -16.88
N LEU A 60 1.65 -18.57 -17.23
CA LEU A 60 1.07 -18.67 -18.57
C LEU A 60 -0.07 -17.63 -18.74
N LEU A 61 -0.21 -17.07 -19.95
CA LEU A 61 -1.17 -16.00 -20.25
C LEU A 61 -2.62 -16.38 -19.90
N TYR A 62 -3.13 -17.44 -20.52
CA TYR A 62 -4.55 -17.82 -20.37
C TYR A 62 -4.93 -18.27 -18.96
N PRO A 63 -4.13 -19.10 -18.25
CA PRO A 63 -4.38 -19.38 -16.84
C PRO A 63 -4.39 -18.13 -15.94
N MET A 64 -3.49 -17.17 -16.20
CA MET A 64 -3.47 -15.91 -15.46
C MET A 64 -4.75 -15.09 -15.72
N LEU A 65 -5.18 -14.97 -16.98
CA LEU A 65 -6.40 -14.26 -17.33
C LEU A 65 -7.67 -14.94 -16.78
N LYS A 66 -7.73 -16.28 -16.81
CA LYS A 66 -8.82 -17.04 -16.16
C LYS A 66 -8.87 -16.74 -14.66
N ALA A 67 -7.73 -16.74 -13.97
CA ALA A 67 -7.66 -16.42 -12.55
C ALA A 67 -8.15 -14.99 -12.25
N LEU A 68 -7.75 -14.01 -13.07
CA LEU A 68 -8.22 -12.62 -12.95
C LEU A 68 -9.73 -12.48 -13.21
N LEU A 69 -10.28 -13.20 -14.19
CA LEU A 69 -11.71 -13.21 -14.46
C LEU A 69 -12.49 -13.83 -13.31
N LEU A 70 -12.03 -14.95 -12.75
CA LEU A 70 -12.66 -15.55 -11.58
C LEU A 70 -12.61 -14.58 -10.39
N GLN A 71 -11.47 -13.93 -10.18
CA GLN A 71 -11.34 -12.91 -9.15
C GLN A 71 -12.35 -11.77 -9.35
N LEU A 72 -12.55 -11.30 -10.57
CA LEU A 72 -13.49 -10.24 -10.91
C LEU A 72 -14.95 -10.68 -10.75
N ILE A 73 -15.31 -11.85 -11.28
CA ILE A 73 -16.66 -12.43 -11.21
C ILE A 73 -17.08 -12.65 -9.76
N PHE A 74 -16.17 -13.16 -8.94
CA PHE A 74 -16.43 -13.42 -7.52
C PHE A 74 -16.18 -12.22 -6.62
N SER A 75 -15.79 -11.06 -7.19
CA SER A 75 -15.43 -9.87 -6.42
C SER A 75 -14.45 -10.18 -5.27
N ILE A 76 -13.51 -11.10 -5.49
CA ILE A 76 -12.57 -11.52 -4.44
C ILE A 76 -11.68 -10.32 -4.10
N PRO A 77 -11.77 -9.78 -2.87
CA PRO A 77 -10.94 -8.65 -2.50
C PRO A 77 -9.50 -9.14 -2.34
N THR A 78 -8.59 -8.55 -3.09
CA THR A 78 -7.16 -8.88 -3.04
C THR A 78 -6.31 -7.79 -2.42
N THR A 79 -6.86 -6.57 -2.28
CA THR A 79 -6.18 -5.45 -1.66
C THR A 79 -6.32 -5.50 -0.15
N SER A 80 -5.29 -5.11 0.56
CA SER A 80 -5.13 -5.08 2.01
C SER A 80 -4.45 -3.77 2.39
N LEU A 81 -4.33 -3.44 3.68
CA LEU A 81 -3.61 -2.23 4.10
C LEU A 81 -2.08 -2.37 3.97
N LEU A 82 -1.59 -3.55 3.59
CA LEU A 82 -0.18 -3.73 3.18
C LEU A 82 0.06 -3.26 1.73
N ASP A 83 -0.99 -2.98 0.96
CA ASP A 83 -0.87 -2.43 -0.39
C ASP A 83 -0.78 -0.89 -0.31
N ASP A 84 0.33 -0.33 -0.81
CA ASP A 84 0.65 1.11 -0.74
C ASP A 84 -0.50 2.00 -1.23
N GLU A 85 -1.13 1.62 -2.34
CA GLU A 85 -2.25 2.36 -2.92
C GLU A 85 -3.47 2.37 -2.02
N PHE A 86 -3.83 1.22 -1.46
CA PHE A 86 -5.02 1.11 -0.63
C PHE A 86 -4.81 1.77 0.73
N MET A 87 -3.62 1.59 1.31
CA MET A 87 -3.19 2.27 2.51
C MET A 87 -3.26 3.79 2.34
N THR A 88 -2.72 4.32 1.24
CA THR A 88 -2.76 5.77 0.93
C THR A 88 -4.18 6.31 1.00
N ILE A 89 -5.14 5.62 0.38
CA ILE A 89 -6.54 6.06 0.35
C ILE A 89 -7.21 5.96 1.73
N VAL A 90 -6.92 4.89 2.48
CA VAL A 90 -7.52 4.65 3.80
C VAL A 90 -7.03 5.65 4.84
N PHE A 91 -5.75 6.04 4.78
CA PHE A 91 -5.13 6.90 5.78
C PHE A 91 -5.07 8.38 5.40
N ASP A 92 -5.18 8.78 4.12
CA ASP A 92 -5.12 10.20 3.76
C ASP A 92 -6.21 11.00 4.50
N ARG A 93 -5.78 11.99 5.28
CA ARG A 93 -6.63 12.83 6.14
C ARG A 93 -7.46 12.09 7.18
N ASN A 94 -7.18 10.81 7.44
CA ASN A 94 -7.91 9.99 8.39
C ASN A 94 -7.20 9.98 9.76
N THR A 95 -7.54 10.95 10.60
CA THR A 95 -6.97 11.08 11.95
C THR A 95 -7.38 9.92 12.86
N GLU A 96 -8.64 9.48 12.84
CA GLU A 96 -9.17 8.39 13.69
C GLU A 96 -8.39 7.07 13.48
N ALA A 97 -8.20 6.66 12.22
CA ALA A 97 -7.43 5.46 11.90
C ALA A 97 -5.95 5.58 12.28
N THR A 98 -5.36 6.78 12.08
CA THR A 98 -3.94 7.03 12.37
C THR A 98 -3.68 7.12 13.87
N GLU A 99 -4.59 7.71 14.64
CA GLU A 99 -4.56 7.74 16.10
C GLU A 99 -4.59 6.33 16.68
N LEU A 100 -5.53 5.49 16.21
CA LEU A 100 -5.59 4.09 16.61
C LEU A 100 -4.26 3.37 16.33
N LEU A 101 -3.76 3.51 15.11
CA LEU A 101 -2.51 2.89 14.66
C LEU A 101 -1.34 3.27 15.57
N LEU A 102 -1.15 4.56 15.81
CA LEU A 102 -0.04 5.07 16.62
C LEU A 102 -0.21 4.74 18.11
N ASN A 103 -1.43 4.79 18.65
CA ASN A 103 -1.73 4.36 20.01
C ASN A 103 -1.31 2.90 20.23
N ILE A 104 -1.66 2.00 19.30
CA ILE A 104 -1.29 0.58 19.40
C ILE A 104 0.21 0.40 19.31
N ILE A 105 0.87 1.00 18.30
CA ILE A 105 2.31 0.83 18.07
C ILE A 105 3.14 1.38 19.23
N LEU A 106 2.74 2.52 19.80
CA LEU A 106 3.48 3.20 20.87
C LEU A 106 3.03 2.77 22.28
N GLY A 107 2.04 1.89 22.40
CA GLY A 107 1.51 1.46 23.69
C GLY A 107 0.83 2.60 24.47
N ARG A 108 0.16 3.50 23.75
CA ARG A 108 -0.51 4.70 24.26
C ARG A 108 -2.02 4.61 24.07
N ASN A 109 -2.76 5.48 24.76
CA ASN A 109 -4.21 5.63 24.61
C ASN A 109 -4.66 7.09 24.67
N ASP A 110 -3.71 8.02 24.62
CA ASP A 110 -3.87 9.45 24.83
C ASP A 110 -3.48 10.26 23.58
N MET A 111 -3.20 9.60 22.46
CA MET A 111 -2.81 10.31 21.24
C MET A 111 -3.95 11.12 20.65
N GLU A 112 -3.61 12.34 20.29
CA GLU A 112 -4.44 13.26 19.53
C GLU A 112 -3.66 13.66 18.27
N VAL A 113 -4.05 13.13 17.12
CA VAL A 113 -3.43 13.42 15.82
C VAL A 113 -4.20 14.57 15.16
N THR A 114 -3.47 15.64 14.87
CA THR A 114 -4.03 16.89 14.34
C THR A 114 -3.90 17.02 12.82
N GLU A 115 -2.96 16.29 12.22
CA GLU A 115 -2.70 16.31 10.77
C GLU A 115 -2.32 14.91 10.31
N VAL A 116 -2.94 14.46 9.22
CA VAL A 116 -2.54 13.25 8.47
C VAL A 116 -2.54 13.58 6.99
N VAL A 117 -1.43 13.28 6.32
CA VAL A 117 -1.27 13.48 4.88
C VAL A 117 -0.56 12.28 4.30
N ALA A 118 -1.22 11.55 3.41
CA ALA A 118 -0.58 10.45 2.69
C ALA A 118 0.28 10.98 1.54
N GLN A 119 1.31 10.24 1.15
CA GLN A 119 2.13 10.51 -0.02
C GLN A 119 2.79 11.91 0.01
N ARG A 120 3.21 12.39 1.19
CA ARG A 120 3.75 13.73 1.39
C ARG A 120 5.20 13.84 0.89
N GLU A 121 5.43 14.68 -0.12
CA GLU A 121 6.77 14.87 -0.70
C GLU A 121 7.65 15.78 0.15
N TYR A 122 8.84 15.29 0.49
CA TYR A 122 9.89 16.03 1.17
C TYR A 122 11.06 16.22 0.21
N LYS A 123 11.11 17.40 -0.40
CA LYS A 123 12.18 17.78 -1.32
C LYS A 123 13.48 18.04 -0.57
N ASN A 124 14.55 17.44 -1.08
CA ASN A 124 15.90 17.71 -0.61
C ASN A 124 16.29 19.14 -1.01
N PRO A 125 16.81 19.95 -0.07
CA PRO A 125 17.26 21.31 -0.40
C PRO A 125 18.54 21.33 -1.25
N VAL A 126 19.31 20.23 -1.29
CA VAL A 126 20.52 20.11 -2.11
C VAL A 126 20.12 19.76 -3.54
N THR A 127 20.60 20.56 -4.51
CA THR A 127 20.42 20.28 -5.94
C THR A 127 21.00 18.91 -6.30
N GLY A 128 20.19 18.05 -6.93
CA GLY A 128 20.54 16.65 -7.23
C GLY A 128 20.48 15.70 -6.02
N GLY A 129 20.12 16.22 -4.84
CA GLY A 129 19.92 15.42 -3.64
C GLY A 129 18.67 14.55 -3.72
N ARG A 130 18.72 13.37 -3.06
CA ARG A 130 17.60 12.44 -3.02
C ARG A 130 16.47 13.01 -2.16
N SER A 131 15.29 13.15 -2.74
CA SER A 131 14.06 13.49 -2.01
C SER A 131 13.38 12.22 -1.52
N ILE A 132 12.46 12.35 -0.57
CA ILE A 132 11.61 11.25 -0.11
C ILE A 132 10.14 11.63 -0.29
N LYS A 133 9.31 10.61 -0.34
CA LYS A 133 7.86 10.77 -0.24
C LYS A 133 7.43 9.85 0.89
N LEU A 134 6.81 10.45 1.90
CA LEU A 134 6.33 9.75 3.08
C LEU A 134 5.02 9.09 2.72
N ASP A 135 4.91 7.79 3.00
CA ASP A 135 3.70 7.01 2.78
C ASP A 135 2.53 7.60 3.57
N ILE A 136 2.70 7.78 4.89
CA ILE A 136 1.81 8.57 5.75
C ILE A 136 2.66 9.50 6.62
N TYR A 137 2.43 10.80 6.48
CA TYR A 137 2.85 11.80 7.46
C TYR A 137 1.74 12.01 8.48
N ALA A 138 2.08 11.99 9.76
CA ALA A 138 1.16 12.42 10.82
C ALA A 138 1.83 13.37 11.83
N LYS A 139 1.01 14.20 12.47
CA LYS A 139 1.46 15.13 13.51
C LYS A 139 0.52 15.12 14.71
N GLY A 140 1.08 14.89 15.91
CA GLY A 140 0.36 14.95 17.18
C GLY A 140 0.12 16.39 17.65
N SER A 141 -0.84 16.58 18.55
CA SER A 141 -1.08 17.87 19.22
C SER A 141 0.10 18.30 20.11
N ASP A 142 0.91 17.35 20.57
CA ASP A 142 2.19 17.55 21.26
C ASP A 142 3.35 17.97 20.34
N GLY A 143 3.08 18.11 19.03
CA GLY A 143 4.04 18.55 18.03
C GLY A 143 4.96 17.45 17.49
N LYS A 144 4.89 16.22 18.05
CA LYS A 144 5.65 15.07 17.55
C LYS A 144 5.18 14.70 16.15
N VAL A 145 6.12 14.24 15.33
CA VAL A 145 5.85 13.86 13.93
C VAL A 145 6.13 12.38 13.70
N TYR A 146 5.32 11.79 12.83
CA TYR A 146 5.36 10.37 12.53
C TYR A 146 5.42 10.19 11.01
N ASP A 147 6.44 9.47 10.57
CA ASP A 147 6.59 8.96 9.22
C ASP A 147 6.29 7.45 9.26
N ILE A 148 5.18 7.03 8.65
CA ILE A 148 4.74 5.64 8.66
C ILE A 148 4.85 5.09 7.25
N GLU A 149 5.70 4.09 7.09
CA GLU A 149 6.12 3.48 5.83
C GLU A 149 5.65 2.03 5.75
N VAL A 150 4.91 1.66 4.70
CA VAL A 150 4.39 0.30 4.53
C VAL A 150 5.15 -0.42 3.43
N GLN A 151 5.81 -1.52 3.77
CA GLN A 151 6.78 -2.17 2.88
C GLN A 151 6.46 -3.64 2.65
N ASN A 152 6.11 -3.98 1.40
CA ASN A 152 5.91 -5.36 0.97
C ASN A 152 7.21 -6.12 0.69
N GLU A 153 8.26 -5.40 0.28
CA GLU A 153 9.56 -5.96 -0.05
C GLU A 153 10.63 -5.53 0.96
N ASN A 154 11.50 -6.47 1.34
CA ASN A 154 12.56 -6.21 2.31
C ASN A 154 13.53 -5.11 1.84
N ALA A 155 13.74 -4.94 0.54
CA ALA A 155 14.63 -3.91 0.00
C ALA A 155 14.15 -2.49 0.34
N GLY A 156 12.84 -2.28 0.44
CA GLY A 156 12.25 -1.00 0.84
C GLY A 156 12.39 -0.68 2.32
N ALA A 157 12.68 -1.68 3.16
CA ALA A 157 12.77 -1.55 4.62
C ALA A 157 14.21 -1.34 5.12
N ASP A 158 15.17 -1.06 4.24
CA ASP A 158 16.59 -0.90 4.58
C ASP A 158 16.82 0.10 5.74
N VAL A 159 17.64 -0.28 6.72
CA VAL A 159 17.89 0.54 7.92
C VAL A 159 18.54 1.89 7.62
N ARG A 160 19.28 2.01 6.50
CA ARG A 160 19.84 3.29 6.06
C ARG A 160 18.75 4.19 5.46
N ARG A 161 17.69 3.61 4.88
CA ARG A 161 16.51 4.36 4.45
C ARG A 161 15.79 4.94 5.65
N ALA A 162 15.59 4.16 6.71
CA ALA A 162 15.00 4.67 7.96
C ALA A 162 15.81 5.84 8.54
N ARG A 163 17.14 5.71 8.60
CA ARG A 163 18.02 6.83 9.00
C ARG A 163 17.88 8.05 8.09
N PHE A 164 17.79 7.84 6.78
CA PHE A 164 17.65 8.91 5.80
C PHE A 164 16.30 9.65 5.95
N HIS A 165 15.22 8.91 6.14
CA HIS A 165 13.89 9.45 6.42
C HIS A 165 13.88 10.30 7.70
N SER A 166 14.46 9.77 8.79
CA SER A 166 14.62 10.50 10.05
C SER A 166 15.36 11.83 9.83
N SER A 167 16.47 11.83 9.09
CA SER A 167 17.20 13.07 8.80
C SER A 167 16.40 14.07 7.96
N MET A 168 15.56 13.58 7.04
CA MET A 168 14.73 14.45 6.19
C MET A 168 13.59 15.09 6.96
N LEU A 169 13.03 14.40 7.97
CA LEU A 169 12.04 14.98 8.88
C LEU A 169 12.62 16.19 9.61
N ASP A 170 13.81 16.05 10.19
CA ASP A 170 14.48 17.10 10.96
C ASP A 170 14.69 18.38 10.15
N THR A 171 14.97 18.27 8.85
CA THR A 171 15.17 19.43 7.95
C THR A 171 13.96 20.38 7.88
N LYS A 172 12.77 19.94 8.30
CA LYS A 172 11.54 20.74 8.25
C LYS A 172 11.08 21.25 9.63
N MET A 173 11.73 20.83 10.72
CA MET A 173 11.26 21.12 12.09
C MET A 173 11.78 22.44 12.65
N LEU A 174 12.95 22.89 12.19
CA LEU A 174 13.54 24.15 12.62
C LEU A 174 13.63 25.15 11.48
N LYS A 175 13.41 26.41 11.86
CA LYS A 175 13.76 27.59 11.08
C LYS A 175 15.12 28.12 11.52
N GLU A 176 15.68 29.01 10.70
CA GLU A 176 16.91 29.72 11.02
C GLU A 176 16.82 30.36 12.42
N LYS A 177 17.90 30.24 13.20
CA LYS A 177 18.08 30.80 14.55
C LYS A 177 17.27 30.14 15.68
N GLN A 178 16.43 29.14 15.41
CA GLN A 178 15.81 28.34 16.48
C GLN A 178 16.86 27.44 17.16
N LYS A 179 16.66 27.14 18.44
CA LYS A 179 17.56 26.29 19.21
C LYS A 179 17.30 24.81 18.89
N PHE A 180 18.34 23.99 18.85
CA PHE A 180 18.19 22.54 18.58
C PHE A 180 17.28 21.81 19.56
N ARG A 181 17.23 22.25 20.83
CA ARG A 181 16.30 21.71 21.83
C ARG A 181 14.81 21.95 21.52
N GLU A 182 14.49 22.75 20.50
CA GLU A 182 13.12 22.98 20.02
C GLU A 182 12.72 22.00 18.92
N ILE A 183 13.62 21.10 18.49
CA ILE A 183 13.25 19.97 17.63
C ILE A 183 12.28 19.08 18.40
N HIS A 184 11.15 18.78 17.78
CA HIS A 184 10.17 17.87 18.34
C HIS A 184 10.62 16.43 18.10
N GLU A 185 10.15 15.50 18.92
CA GLU A 185 10.45 14.09 18.68
C GLU A 185 9.88 13.63 17.32
N SER A 186 10.61 12.73 16.69
CA SER A 186 10.29 12.17 15.38
C SER A 186 10.29 10.65 15.44
N TYR A 187 9.34 10.03 14.75
CA TYR A 187 9.19 8.59 14.68
C TYR A 187 9.17 8.17 13.22
N VAL A 188 10.07 7.27 12.84
CA VAL A 188 10.03 6.59 11.55
C VAL A 188 9.61 5.14 11.78
N ILE A 189 8.42 4.80 11.33
CA ILE A 189 7.73 3.53 11.63
C ILE A 189 7.61 2.73 10.33
N PHE A 190 8.34 1.62 10.23
CA PHE A 190 8.25 0.71 9.10
C PHE A 190 7.32 -0.47 9.42
N ILE A 191 6.17 -0.53 8.77
CA ILE A 191 5.28 -1.71 8.80
C ILE A 191 5.70 -2.62 7.64
N THR A 192 6.38 -3.71 7.98
CA THR A 192 6.97 -4.62 6.97
C THR A 192 6.12 -5.87 6.83
N LYS A 193 5.79 -6.33 5.61
CA LYS A 193 4.93 -7.51 5.39
C LYS A 193 5.43 -8.78 6.09
N ASN A 194 6.74 -8.96 6.17
CA ASN A 194 7.40 -10.09 6.83
C ASN A 194 8.15 -9.63 8.08
N ASP A 195 8.64 -10.57 8.89
CA ASP A 195 9.57 -10.25 9.97
C ASP A 195 10.94 -9.81 9.42
N TYR A 196 11.07 -8.51 9.14
CA TYR A 196 12.29 -7.95 8.56
C TYR A 196 13.52 -8.14 9.45
N MET A 197 13.36 -8.00 10.78
CA MET A 197 14.45 -8.17 11.74
C MET A 197 14.72 -9.64 12.07
N LYS A 198 13.78 -10.56 11.78
CA LYS A 198 13.90 -12.01 11.98
C LYS A 198 14.09 -12.42 13.44
N MET A 199 13.45 -11.70 14.35
CA MET A 199 13.55 -11.90 15.80
C MET A 199 12.25 -12.42 16.43
N GLY A 200 11.17 -12.55 15.65
CA GLY A 200 9.89 -13.12 16.07
C GLY A 200 9.04 -12.24 16.98
N LEU A 201 9.41 -10.97 17.19
CA LEU A 201 8.66 -10.02 18.04
C LEU A 201 7.67 -9.19 17.22
N PRO A 202 6.62 -8.63 17.84
CA PRO A 202 5.67 -7.75 17.15
C PRO A 202 6.30 -6.42 16.72
N LEU A 203 7.18 -5.86 17.54
CA LEU A 203 7.81 -4.54 17.36
C LEU A 203 9.30 -4.59 17.68
N TYR A 204 10.06 -3.76 16.96
CA TYR A 204 11.48 -3.55 17.18
C TYR A 204 11.76 -2.06 17.30
N HIS A 205 12.05 -1.61 18.53
CA HIS A 205 12.46 -0.24 18.80
C HIS A 205 13.97 -0.12 18.62
N VAL A 206 14.40 0.81 17.78
CA VAL A 206 15.81 1.05 17.46
C VAL A 206 16.18 2.42 18.03
N GLU A 207 16.90 2.38 19.15
CA GLU A 207 17.32 3.56 19.90
C GLU A 207 18.84 3.70 19.88
N ARG A 208 19.33 4.95 20.00
CA ARG A 208 20.76 5.22 20.19
C ARG A 208 21.10 5.11 21.67
N THR A 209 22.25 4.52 21.97
CA THR A 209 22.76 4.35 23.33
C THR A 209 24.18 4.90 23.46
N ILE A 210 24.53 5.38 24.65
CA ILE A 210 25.91 5.70 25.02
C ILE A 210 26.65 4.38 25.23
N GLN A 211 27.69 4.11 24.44
CA GLN A 211 28.33 2.79 24.40
C GLN A 211 28.98 2.40 25.74
N GLU A 212 29.54 3.37 26.46
CA GLU A 212 30.27 3.15 27.71
C GLU A 212 29.35 2.82 28.89
N SER A 213 28.15 3.38 28.92
CA SER A 213 27.20 3.22 30.03
C SER A 213 26.00 2.35 29.69
N GLY A 214 25.72 2.13 28.41
CA GLY A 214 24.48 1.52 27.93
C GLY A 214 23.24 2.40 28.09
N ALA A 215 23.37 3.63 28.58
CA ALA A 215 22.24 4.53 28.77
C ALA A 215 21.66 4.99 27.43
N LEU A 216 20.34 5.20 27.38
CA LEU A 216 19.69 5.81 26.22
C LEU A 216 20.27 7.20 25.97
N PHE A 217 20.56 7.49 24.71
CA PHE A 217 21.07 8.80 24.30
C PHE A 217 19.98 9.88 24.37
N GLY A 218 18.72 9.52 24.06
CA GLY A 218 17.57 10.38 24.26
C GLY A 218 17.55 11.62 23.36
N ASP A 219 17.89 11.47 22.08
CA ASP A 219 17.88 12.57 21.10
C ASP A 219 16.50 12.84 20.46
N GLY A 220 15.48 12.08 20.84
CA GLY A 220 14.10 12.24 20.37
C GLY A 220 13.86 11.73 18.94
N ALA A 221 14.82 11.02 18.34
CA ALA A 221 14.68 10.43 17.02
C ALA A 221 14.54 8.92 17.11
N HIS A 222 13.32 8.43 16.90
CA HIS A 222 12.91 7.05 17.12
C HIS A 222 12.71 6.31 15.78
N ILE A 223 13.17 5.06 15.71
CA ILE A 223 12.89 4.17 14.57
C ILE A 223 12.22 2.92 15.11
N ILE A 224 11.08 2.56 14.52
CA ILE A 224 10.30 1.38 14.91
C ILE A 224 10.07 0.52 13.68
N TYR A 225 10.34 -0.78 13.80
CA TYR A 225 9.92 -1.76 12.81
C TYR A 225 8.79 -2.62 13.36
N VAL A 226 7.71 -2.70 12.62
CA VAL A 226 6.55 -3.54 12.92
C VAL A 226 6.62 -4.80 12.07
N ASN A 227 6.50 -5.95 12.74
CA ASN A 227 6.55 -7.26 12.11
C ASN A 227 5.18 -7.64 11.53
N GLY A 228 5.01 -7.49 10.23
CA GLY A 228 3.77 -7.80 9.51
C GLY A 228 3.42 -9.29 9.44
N SER A 229 4.35 -10.17 9.82
CA SER A 229 4.10 -11.61 9.91
C SER A 229 3.76 -12.09 11.31
N TYR A 230 3.76 -11.19 12.31
CA TYR A 230 3.39 -11.53 13.68
C TYR A 230 1.91 -11.94 13.77
N LYS A 231 1.63 -13.03 14.48
CA LYS A 231 0.29 -13.64 14.60
C LYS A 231 0.01 -13.95 16.07
N ASN A 232 -0.78 -13.09 16.71
CA ASN A 232 -1.27 -13.30 18.07
C ASN A 232 -2.49 -12.41 18.31
N ASP A 233 -3.69 -12.98 18.22
CA ASP A 233 -4.93 -12.21 18.35
C ASP A 233 -5.25 -11.80 19.80
N SER A 234 -4.41 -12.19 20.77
CA SER A 234 -4.51 -11.69 22.15
C SER A 234 -3.69 -10.42 22.38
N ASP A 235 -2.77 -10.09 21.47
CA ASP A 235 -1.92 -8.91 21.54
C ASP A 235 -2.47 -7.78 20.66
N PRO A 236 -2.59 -6.52 21.14
CA PRO A 236 -3.06 -5.40 20.33
C PRO A 236 -2.29 -5.20 19.02
N VAL A 237 -0.96 -5.34 19.03
CA VAL A 237 -0.17 -5.24 17.79
C VAL A 237 -0.47 -6.43 16.88
N GLY A 238 -0.60 -7.64 17.43
CA GLY A 238 -1.04 -8.82 16.67
C GLY A 238 -2.39 -8.64 15.97
N LYS A 239 -3.39 -8.07 16.64
CA LYS A 239 -4.69 -7.71 16.04
C LYS A 239 -4.56 -6.65 14.95
N LEU A 240 -3.74 -5.62 15.19
CA LEU A 240 -3.52 -4.54 14.23
C LEU A 240 -2.92 -5.09 12.94
N ILE A 241 -1.92 -5.96 13.08
CA ILE A 241 -1.27 -6.57 11.93
C ILE A 241 -2.16 -7.62 11.25
N HIS A 242 -3.04 -8.29 12.00
CA HIS A 242 -4.13 -9.07 11.42
C HIS A 242 -4.98 -8.21 10.48
N ASP A 243 -5.47 -7.08 10.97
CA ASP A 243 -6.30 -6.15 10.20
C ASP A 243 -5.58 -5.59 8.97
N PHE A 244 -4.27 -5.34 9.06
CA PHE A 244 -3.48 -4.90 7.91
C PHE A 244 -3.43 -5.94 6.79
N ARG A 245 -3.50 -7.24 7.13
CA ARG A 245 -3.53 -8.35 6.17
C ARG A 245 -4.94 -8.67 5.67
N CYS A 246 -5.98 -8.22 6.37
CA CYS A 246 -7.36 -8.47 5.98
C CYS A 246 -7.69 -7.84 4.63
N THR A 247 -8.39 -8.60 3.80
CA THR A 247 -8.95 -8.09 2.55
C THR A 247 -10.41 -7.67 2.71
N SER A 248 -11.08 -8.07 3.79
CA SER A 248 -12.48 -7.75 4.09
C SER A 248 -12.62 -7.06 5.45
N ALA A 249 -13.53 -6.09 5.53
CA ALA A 249 -13.79 -5.35 6.76
C ALA A 249 -14.48 -6.18 7.85
N VAL A 250 -15.20 -7.24 7.49
CA VAL A 250 -15.90 -8.11 8.46
C VAL A 250 -14.95 -8.99 9.27
N ASP A 251 -13.73 -9.19 8.76
CA ASP A 251 -12.71 -9.99 9.42
C ASP A 251 -11.83 -9.14 10.35
N MET A 252 -11.99 -7.81 10.36
CA MET A 252 -11.13 -6.89 11.10
C MET A 252 -11.56 -6.74 12.56
N PHE A 253 -10.57 -6.64 13.46
CA PHE A 253 -10.77 -6.42 14.89
C PHE A 253 -11.11 -4.97 15.23
N TYR A 254 -10.44 -4.01 14.59
CA TYR A 254 -10.56 -2.59 14.93
C TYR A 254 -11.55 -1.87 14.02
N GLN A 255 -12.54 -1.23 14.64
CA GLN A 255 -13.66 -0.63 13.92
C GLN A 255 -13.25 0.61 13.13
N GLU A 256 -12.29 1.38 13.63
CA GLU A 256 -11.75 2.58 13.00
C GLU A 256 -11.16 2.23 11.62
N LEU A 257 -10.41 1.13 11.54
CA LEU A 257 -9.89 0.61 10.27
C LEU A 257 -11.00 -0.08 9.45
N ALA A 258 -11.82 -0.91 10.09
CA ALA A 258 -12.88 -1.66 9.40
C ALA A 258 -13.89 -0.74 8.70
N LYS A 259 -14.27 0.39 9.32
CA LYS A 259 -15.15 1.40 8.72
C LYS A 259 -14.56 1.96 7.43
N SER A 260 -13.29 2.34 7.43
CA SER A 260 -12.62 2.87 6.23
C SER A 260 -12.49 1.81 5.15
N VAL A 261 -12.09 0.59 5.52
CA VAL A 261 -11.99 -0.52 4.56
C VAL A 261 -13.34 -0.84 3.95
N ARG A 262 -14.40 -0.91 4.76
CA ARG A 262 -15.79 -1.09 4.31
C ARG A 262 -16.22 0.02 3.36
N HIS A 263 -15.95 1.28 3.72
CA HIS A 263 -16.32 2.42 2.89
C HIS A 263 -15.72 2.30 1.49
N PHE A 264 -14.40 2.14 1.37
CA PHE A 264 -13.72 2.12 0.07
C PHE A 264 -13.96 0.83 -0.73
N LYS A 265 -14.24 -0.31 -0.07
CA LYS A 265 -14.42 -1.59 -0.76
C LYS A 265 -15.86 -2.01 -1.00
N GLU A 266 -16.82 -1.52 -0.23
CA GLU A 266 -18.20 -2.03 -0.28
C GLU A 266 -19.21 -0.96 -0.72
N THR A 267 -18.91 0.34 -0.54
CA THR A 267 -19.82 1.41 -0.97
C THR A 267 -19.53 1.84 -2.40
N GLU A 268 -20.57 2.17 -3.17
CA GLU A 268 -20.43 2.67 -4.55
C GLU A 268 -19.59 3.95 -4.62
N GLY A 269 -19.83 4.89 -3.69
CA GLY A 269 -19.06 6.14 -3.60
C GLY A 269 -17.58 5.92 -3.29
N GLY A 270 -17.28 5.06 -2.32
CA GLY A 270 -15.90 4.72 -1.96
C GLY A 270 -15.15 3.98 -3.07
N ARG A 271 -15.82 3.04 -3.76
CA ARG A 271 -15.25 2.35 -4.93
C ARG A 271 -14.95 3.31 -6.08
N SER A 272 -15.87 4.24 -6.36
CA SER A 272 -15.66 5.26 -7.40
C SER A 272 -14.49 6.18 -7.05
N GLN A 273 -14.39 6.62 -5.78
CA GLN A 273 -13.25 7.41 -5.31
C GLN A 273 -11.94 6.63 -5.46
N MET A 274 -11.90 5.37 -5.06
CA MET A 274 -10.73 4.50 -5.21
C MET A 274 -10.32 4.36 -6.69
N SER A 275 -11.27 4.08 -7.58
CA SER A 275 -11.01 3.97 -9.02
C SER A 275 -10.43 5.27 -9.59
N LYS A 276 -11.04 6.41 -9.25
CA LYS A 276 -10.59 7.72 -9.70
C LYS A 276 -9.18 8.05 -9.19
N THR A 277 -8.91 7.81 -7.91
CA THR A 277 -7.59 8.06 -7.32
C THR A 277 -6.52 7.18 -7.99
N MET A 278 -6.86 5.93 -8.29
CA MET A 278 -5.98 5.01 -9.01
C MET A 278 -5.70 5.49 -10.45
N GLU A 279 -6.74 5.87 -11.21
CA GLU A 279 -6.59 6.40 -12.56
C GLU A 279 -5.74 7.67 -12.61
N GLU A 280 -5.99 8.62 -11.70
CA GLU A 280 -5.18 9.84 -11.57
C GLU A 280 -3.72 9.53 -11.24
N ARG A 281 -3.46 8.49 -10.44
CA ARG A 281 -2.10 8.05 -10.11
C ARG A 281 -1.40 7.45 -11.34
N ILE A 282 -2.05 6.52 -12.04
CA ILE A 282 -1.52 5.92 -13.28
C ILE A 282 -1.21 7.00 -14.32
N ASN A 283 -2.10 7.98 -14.49
CA ASN A 283 -1.87 9.09 -15.42
C ASN A 283 -0.68 9.96 -15.01
N ARG A 284 -0.55 10.28 -13.71
CA ARG A 284 0.62 11.03 -13.19
C ARG A 284 1.93 10.28 -13.38
N GLU A 285 1.94 8.96 -13.22
CA GLU A 285 3.13 8.14 -13.46
C GLU A 285 3.51 8.11 -14.93
N LYS A 286 2.54 7.92 -15.83
CA LYS A 286 2.76 8.01 -17.28
C LYS A 286 3.30 9.37 -17.70
N ASP A 287 2.77 10.45 -17.13
CA ASP A 287 3.24 11.81 -17.43
C ASP A 287 4.68 12.03 -16.92
N LYS A 288 5.03 11.49 -15.75
CA LYS A 288 6.42 11.50 -15.25
C LYS A 288 7.35 10.74 -16.18
N GLU A 289 6.99 9.52 -16.59
CA GLU A 289 7.79 8.73 -17.54
C GLU A 289 7.99 9.47 -18.86
N ARG A 290 6.94 10.13 -19.39
CA ARG A 290 7.03 10.95 -20.60
C ARG A 290 7.97 12.15 -20.43
N ILE A 291 7.92 12.82 -19.29
CA ILE A 291 8.81 13.93 -18.96
C ILE A 291 10.26 13.44 -18.85
N ASP A 292 10.49 12.33 -18.14
CA ASP A 292 11.84 11.76 -17.97
C ASP A 292 12.42 11.30 -19.31
N CYS A 293 11.64 10.64 -20.17
CA CYS A 293 12.05 10.28 -21.52
C CYS A 293 12.37 11.52 -22.38
N SER A 294 11.56 12.58 -22.28
CA SER A 294 11.80 13.83 -23.00
C SER A 294 13.07 14.53 -22.49
N TYR A 295 13.30 14.50 -21.18
CA TYR A 295 14.50 15.07 -20.56
C TYR A 295 15.76 14.34 -21.01
N GLU A 296 15.78 13.00 -20.98
CA GLU A 296 16.91 12.22 -21.47
C GLU A 296 17.15 12.40 -22.97
N TYR A 297 16.08 12.52 -23.78
CA TYR A 297 16.21 12.84 -25.21
C TYR A 297 16.86 14.21 -25.45
N ILE A 298 16.43 15.26 -24.74
CA ILE A 298 17.01 16.60 -24.82
C ILE A 298 18.47 16.58 -24.34
N LYS A 299 18.77 15.90 -23.24
CA LYS A 299 20.12 15.78 -22.70
C LYS A 299 21.06 15.12 -23.70
N ASN A 300 20.62 14.05 -24.37
CA ASN A 300 21.40 13.39 -25.42
C ASN A 300 21.63 14.30 -26.64
N LEU A 301 20.62 15.07 -27.05
CA LEU A 301 20.77 16.07 -28.11
C LEU A 301 21.78 17.17 -27.74
N VAL A 302 21.75 17.67 -26.52
CA VAL A 302 22.69 18.70 -26.04
C VAL A 302 24.13 18.16 -25.97
N VAL A 303 24.31 16.90 -25.57
CA VAL A 303 25.63 16.24 -25.58
C VAL A 303 26.14 16.01 -27.00
N SER A 304 25.28 15.62 -27.94
CA SER A 304 25.66 15.44 -29.35
C SER A 304 25.89 16.76 -30.11
N SER A 305 25.38 17.88 -29.61
CA SER A 305 25.53 19.21 -30.23
C SER A 305 26.80 19.95 -29.79
N ASN A 306 27.52 19.42 -28.79
CA ASN A 306 28.76 19.98 -28.23
C ASN A 306 30.01 19.19 -28.66
N LEU A 307 29.89 18.34 -29.69
CA LEU A 307 30.97 17.65 -30.42
C LEU A 307 31.08 18.25 -31.83
#